data_AF-A0A7K8W1Y4-F1
#
_entry.id   AF-A0A7K8W1Y4-F1
#
_cell.length_a   1.000
_cell.length_b   1.000
_cell.length_c   1.000
_cell.angle_alpha   90.00
_cell.angle_beta   90.00
_cell.angle_gamma   90.00
#
_symmetry.space_group_name_H-M   'P 1'
#
loop_
_entity.id
_entity.type
_entity.pdbx_description
1 polymer ?
#
loop_
_entity_poly.entity_id
_entity_poly.type
_entity_poly.pdbx_seq_one_letter_code
_entity_poly.pdbx_strand_id
1 'polypeptide(L)'
;ASSFSKPKVLTATSTLKFIPEELAVFCRDFRLLRFHFPEHGLAPQAFRVANAIAQAREAAALEGCDGWSCPAETPSEEDEDNEEEEDDDEEGLGATLLFESLRDWEKELERLGAAGWRVSAVNERFDMAPSLPRYLWVPSGLLDHDLKRTFAHFQERRVARLCWHHPGGGHLLRAAGFQPASEPGSEDVRWCRCWPGDAAPWSCKVGAPGGGWKGMGKGFPPSPAPPRPPEPSDRDLNCLLASLVQLLGDPHARSLPGFQSLVQREWVAAGHPFPCRLGLLRRDTPREESPVFLLFLDCTWQLLRQFPADFGF
;
A
#
# COMPACT_ATOMS: atom_id res chain seq x y z
N ALA A 1 26.27 38.72 -20.88
CA ALA A 1 26.83 37.52 -20.22
C ALA A 1 25.85 37.13 -19.12
N SER A 2 25.07 36.06 -19.33
CA SER A 2 24.10 35.60 -18.33
C SER A 2 24.87 34.98 -17.16
N SER A 3 24.89 35.64 -16.01
CA SER A 3 25.43 35.06 -14.78
C SER A 3 24.46 34.00 -14.29
N PHE A 4 24.69 32.74 -14.66
CA PHE A 4 24.00 31.61 -14.04
C PHE A 4 24.40 31.53 -12.56
N SER A 5 23.61 32.18 -11.70
CA SER A 5 23.67 31.92 -10.27
C SER A 5 23.23 30.48 -10.03
N LYS A 6 23.94 29.76 -9.15
CA LYS A 6 23.57 28.38 -8.82
C LYS A 6 22.14 28.35 -8.27
N PRO A 7 21.26 27.46 -8.76
CA PRO A 7 19.90 27.37 -8.24
C PRO A 7 19.94 27.09 -6.74
N LYS A 8 19.18 27.88 -5.98
CA LYS A 8 19.08 27.74 -4.52
C LYS A 8 17.77 27.06 -4.17
N VAL A 9 17.84 25.93 -3.47
CA VAL A 9 16.65 25.25 -2.95
C VAL A 9 16.03 26.12 -1.87
N LEU A 10 14.73 26.39 -2.00
CA LEU A 10 13.97 27.17 -1.04
C LEU A 10 13.25 26.22 -0.08
N THR A 11 13.45 26.43 1.23
CA THR A 11 12.74 25.74 2.31
C THR A 11 11.95 26.76 3.13
N ALA A 12 10.97 26.35 3.93
CA ALA A 12 10.23 27.29 4.79
C ALA A 12 11.11 28.02 5.82
N THR A 13 12.24 27.42 6.19
CA THR A 13 13.27 28.01 7.06
C THR A 13 14.27 28.88 6.30
N SER A 14 14.28 28.83 4.96
CA SER A 14 15.16 29.63 4.14
C SER A 14 14.65 31.07 4.07
N THR A 15 15.40 32.01 4.63
CA THR A 15 15.21 33.42 4.32
C THR A 15 15.84 33.71 2.96
N LEU A 16 15.00 33.97 1.95
CA LEU A 16 15.44 34.55 0.68
C LEU A 16 16.16 35.89 1.00
N LYS A 17 17.39 36.06 0.54
CA LYS A 17 18.19 37.28 0.75
C LYS A 17 18.30 38.15 -0.51
N PHE A 18 17.68 37.69 -1.60
CA PHE A 18 17.70 38.31 -2.91
C PHE A 18 16.31 38.17 -3.55
N ILE A 19 16.03 39.02 -4.52
CA ILE A 19 14.81 38.93 -5.33
C ILE A 19 15.04 37.87 -6.40
N PRO A 20 14.26 36.78 -6.45
CA PRO A 20 14.42 35.79 -7.49
C PRO A 20 13.94 36.36 -8.83
N GLU A 21 14.76 36.27 -9.87
CA GLU A 21 14.37 36.53 -11.26
C GLU A 21 13.51 35.38 -11.81
N GLU A 22 13.71 34.19 -11.26
CA GLU A 22 13.01 32.97 -11.66
C GLU A 22 12.72 32.08 -10.46
N LEU A 23 11.51 31.50 -10.43
CA LEU A 23 11.10 30.46 -9.51
C LEU A 23 10.69 29.22 -10.29
N ALA A 24 11.33 28.09 -9.99
CA ALA A 24 11.00 26.78 -10.55
C ALA A 24 10.35 25.90 -9.46
N VAL A 25 9.14 25.42 -9.72
CA VAL A 25 8.41 24.50 -8.85
C VAL A 25 8.33 23.14 -9.52
N PHE A 26 8.95 22.14 -8.90
CA PHE A 26 8.91 20.74 -9.33
C PHE A 26 7.69 20.08 -8.68
N CYS A 27 6.71 19.72 -9.50
CA CYS A 27 5.46 19.10 -9.06
C CYS A 27 5.56 17.57 -9.09
N ARG A 28 4.73 16.90 -8.27
CA ARG A 28 4.69 15.43 -8.18
C ARG A 28 4.03 14.75 -9.39
N ASP A 29 3.27 15.51 -10.17
CA ASP A 29 2.62 15.09 -11.42
C ASP A 29 3.54 15.24 -12.64
N PHE A 30 4.86 15.22 -12.42
CA PHE A 30 5.90 15.36 -13.43
C PHE A 30 5.92 16.71 -14.16
N ARG A 31 5.19 17.73 -13.67
CA ARG A 31 5.24 19.08 -14.23
C ARG A 31 6.33 19.93 -13.59
N LEU A 32 6.92 20.80 -14.40
CA LEU A 32 7.82 21.87 -13.96
C LEU A 32 7.16 23.21 -14.24
N LEU A 33 6.74 23.91 -13.19
CA LEU A 33 6.18 25.26 -13.31
C LEU A 33 7.31 26.28 -13.16
N ARG A 34 7.49 27.15 -14.16
CA ARG A 34 8.50 28.21 -14.15
C ARG A 34 7.82 29.57 -14.14
N PHE A 35 8.16 30.39 -13.16
CA PHE A 35 7.68 31.75 -13.01
C PHE A 35 8.84 32.71 -13.21
N HIS A 36 8.67 33.68 -14.09
CA HIS A 36 9.66 34.72 -14.34
C HIS A 36 9.20 36.05 -13.76
N PHE A 37 10.07 36.73 -13.04
CA PHE A 37 9.78 37.98 -12.37
C PHE A 37 10.58 39.11 -13.04
N PRO A 38 9.96 39.91 -13.92
CA PRO A 38 10.65 41.00 -14.60
C PRO A 38 11.11 42.09 -13.62
N GLU A 39 12.25 42.72 -13.93
CA GLU A 39 12.93 43.73 -13.09
C GLU A 39 12.06 44.97 -12.76
N HIS A 40 11.01 45.24 -13.54
CA HIS A 40 10.29 46.52 -13.54
C HIS A 40 9.03 46.60 -12.64
N GLY A 41 8.95 45.86 -11.53
CA GLY A 41 7.94 46.16 -10.50
C GLY A 41 7.36 45.00 -9.69
N LEU A 42 7.71 43.75 -10.01
CA LEU A 42 7.18 42.58 -9.28
C LEU A 42 8.11 42.06 -8.19
N ALA A 43 9.25 42.73 -7.95
CA ALA A 43 10.25 42.31 -6.98
C ALA A 43 9.70 41.98 -5.56
N PRO A 44 8.86 42.83 -4.92
CA PRO A 44 8.27 42.50 -3.61
C PRO A 44 7.22 41.39 -3.67
N GLN A 45 6.64 41.13 -4.85
CA GLN A 45 5.62 40.09 -5.05
C GLN A 45 6.30 38.74 -5.28
N ALA A 46 7.39 38.70 -6.06
CA ALA A 46 8.23 37.52 -6.26
C ALA A 46 8.71 36.93 -4.93
N PHE A 47 9.17 37.80 -4.03
CA PHE A 47 9.58 37.41 -2.68
C PHE A 47 8.42 36.82 -1.86
N ARG A 48 7.26 37.49 -1.86
CA ARG A 48 6.07 37.04 -1.14
C ARG A 48 5.55 35.70 -1.65
N VAL A 49 5.45 35.53 -2.97
CA VAL A 49 4.98 34.29 -3.61
C VAL A 49 5.94 33.14 -3.32
N ALA A 50 7.25 33.33 -3.50
CA ALA A 50 8.24 32.28 -3.24
C ALA A 50 8.20 31.82 -1.78
N ASN A 51 8.18 32.75 -0.82
CA ASN A 51 8.09 32.40 0.60
C ASN A 51 6.73 31.78 0.97
N ALA A 52 5.63 32.27 0.41
CA ALA A 52 4.30 31.71 0.65
C ALA A 52 4.21 30.26 0.15
N ILE A 53 4.76 29.95 -1.04
CA ILE A 53 4.81 28.58 -1.57
C ILE A 53 5.66 27.68 -0.66
N ALA A 54 6.83 28.16 -0.20
CA ALA A 54 7.68 27.39 0.71
C ALA A 54 7.01 27.12 2.07
N GLN A 55 6.34 28.13 2.64
CA GLN A 55 5.60 28.01 3.89
C GLN A 55 4.40 27.08 3.75
N ALA A 56 3.60 27.21 2.68
CA ALA A 56 2.45 26.34 2.43
C ALA A 56 2.88 24.87 2.25
N ARG A 57 4.00 24.63 1.57
CA ARG A 57 4.56 23.27 1.43
C ARG A 57 4.95 22.66 2.78
N GLU A 58 5.47 23.46 3.70
CA GLU A 58 5.88 23.01 5.03
C GLU A 58 4.68 22.82 5.97
N ALA A 59 3.70 23.71 5.91
CA ALA A 59 2.44 23.57 6.65
C ALA A 59 1.72 22.28 6.26
N ALA A 60 1.61 22.01 4.94
CA ALA A 60 1.04 20.77 4.43
C ALA A 60 1.81 19.50 4.85
N ALA A 61 3.09 19.63 5.25
CA ALA A 61 3.90 18.52 5.75
C ALA A 61 3.83 18.33 7.28
N LEU A 62 3.37 19.36 8.02
CA LEU A 62 3.23 19.37 9.48
C LEU A 62 1.80 19.01 9.92
N GLU A 63 0.77 19.40 9.17
CA GLU A 63 -0.65 19.15 9.45
C GLU A 63 -1.12 17.76 9.00
N GLY A 64 -0.28 16.73 9.15
CA GLY A 64 -0.50 15.39 8.56
C GLY A 64 -1.96 14.93 8.59
N CYS A 65 -2.58 14.79 7.41
CA CYS A 65 -3.91 14.21 7.09
C CYS A 65 -5.15 14.59 7.93
N ASP A 66 -5.05 15.22 9.09
CA ASP A 66 -6.20 15.59 9.95
C ASP A 66 -6.84 16.92 9.53
N GLY A 67 -6.31 17.58 8.49
CA GLY A 67 -6.66 18.96 8.11
C GLY A 67 -7.25 19.16 6.72
N TRP A 68 -7.77 18.13 6.04
CA TRP A 68 -8.56 18.37 4.81
C TRP A 68 -10.01 18.69 5.18
N SER A 69 -10.23 19.87 5.78
CA SER A 69 -11.59 20.43 5.83
C SER A 69 -11.96 20.85 4.41
N CYS A 70 -12.71 20.01 3.70
CA CYS A 70 -13.43 20.44 2.51
C CYS A 70 -14.38 21.58 2.94
N PRO A 71 -14.29 22.80 2.38
CA PRO A 71 -15.33 23.79 2.56
C PRO A 71 -16.46 23.44 1.58
N ALA A 72 -17.21 22.39 1.89
CA ALA A 72 -18.56 22.21 1.40
C ALA A 72 -19.47 22.51 2.59
N GLU A 73 -19.82 23.79 2.75
CA GLU A 73 -20.88 24.21 3.66
C GLU A 73 -22.19 23.58 3.17
N THR A 74 -22.60 22.47 3.80
CA THR A 74 -24.01 22.09 3.82
C THR A 74 -24.69 22.93 4.91
N PRO A 75 -25.75 23.69 4.60
CA PRO A 75 -26.44 24.45 5.63
C PRO A 75 -27.05 23.48 6.66
N SER A 76 -26.85 23.83 7.94
CA SER A 76 -27.44 23.16 9.09
C SER A 76 -28.95 23.37 9.08
N GLU A 77 -29.70 22.31 8.84
CA GLU A 77 -31.10 22.22 9.25
C GLU A 77 -31.16 21.30 10.47
N GLU A 78 -31.62 21.89 11.57
CA GLU A 78 -31.96 21.20 12.81
C GLU A 78 -33.22 20.39 12.53
N ASP A 79 -33.09 19.07 12.36
CA ASP A 79 -34.21 18.14 12.50
C ASP A 79 -33.77 17.04 13.47
N GLU A 80 -34.19 17.20 14.73
CA GLU A 80 -34.37 16.07 15.64
C GLU A 80 -35.46 15.20 15.00
N ASP A 81 -35.13 13.98 14.56
CA ASP A 81 -36.03 12.81 14.62
C ASP A 81 -35.30 11.53 14.14
N ASN A 82 -35.00 10.66 15.10
CA ASN A 82 -35.01 9.20 14.98
C ASN A 82 -34.18 8.56 13.84
N GLU A 83 -32.86 8.46 14.01
CA GLU A 83 -32.03 7.52 13.24
C GLU A 83 -32.35 6.08 13.69
N GLU A 84 -33.39 5.48 13.13
CA GLU A 84 -33.36 4.05 12.87
C GLU A 84 -32.21 3.85 11.88
N GLU A 85 -31.17 3.09 12.27
CA GLU A 85 -30.20 2.60 11.30
C GLU A 85 -30.95 1.70 10.32
N GLU A 86 -31.47 2.30 9.25
CA GLU A 86 -31.85 1.59 8.06
C GLU A 86 -30.54 1.00 7.50
N ASP A 87 -30.30 -0.27 7.84
CA ASP A 87 -29.47 -1.18 7.06
C ASP A 87 -30.00 -1.09 5.61
N ASP A 88 -29.48 -0.13 4.83
CA ASP A 88 -29.64 -0.10 3.39
C ASP A 88 -28.88 -1.31 2.84
N ASP A 89 -29.56 -2.44 2.89
CA ASP A 89 -29.27 -3.68 2.19
C ASP A 89 -29.40 -3.44 0.68
N GLU A 90 -28.61 -2.52 0.12
CA GLU A 90 -28.27 -2.58 -1.30
C GLU A 90 -27.30 -3.76 -1.46
N GLU A 91 -27.87 -4.97 -1.44
CA GLU A 91 -27.24 -6.27 -1.70
C GLU A 91 -26.73 -6.33 -3.16
N GLY A 92 -25.79 -5.46 -3.48
CA GLY A 92 -25.07 -5.44 -4.73
C GLY A 92 -23.80 -6.26 -4.59
N LEU A 93 -23.70 -7.35 -5.35
CA LEU A 93 -22.42 -7.98 -5.75
C LEU A 93 -21.46 -7.00 -6.48
N GLY A 94 -21.84 -5.73 -6.63
CA GLY A 94 -21.08 -4.64 -7.22
C GLY A 94 -20.81 -3.45 -6.29
N ALA A 95 -21.07 -3.53 -4.99
CA ALA A 95 -20.67 -2.46 -4.06
C ALA A 95 -19.18 -2.57 -3.67
N THR A 96 -18.51 -1.43 -3.52
CA THR A 96 -17.11 -1.36 -3.11
C THR A 96 -16.97 -1.73 -1.63
N LEU A 97 -16.33 -2.86 -1.35
CA LEU A 97 -15.95 -3.26 0.01
C LEU A 97 -14.79 -2.41 0.54
N LEU A 98 -14.99 -1.84 1.73
CA LEU A 98 -14.01 -0.97 2.39
C LEU A 98 -13.04 -1.74 3.33
N PHE A 99 -13.37 -2.99 3.68
CA PHE A 99 -12.57 -3.88 4.54
C PHE A 99 -12.37 -3.35 5.96
N GLU A 100 -13.36 -2.60 6.47
CA GLU A 100 -13.32 -2.00 7.80
C GLU A 100 -14.04 -2.86 8.85
N SER A 101 -15.01 -3.66 8.41
CA SER A 101 -15.81 -4.55 9.25
C SER A 101 -15.44 -6.02 9.04
N LEU A 102 -15.70 -6.89 10.03
CA LEU A 102 -15.52 -8.34 9.86
C LEU A 102 -16.34 -8.88 8.67
N ARG A 103 -17.55 -8.36 8.47
CA ARG A 103 -18.48 -8.78 7.42
C ARG A 103 -17.90 -8.58 6.02
N ASP A 104 -17.18 -7.47 5.78
CA ASP A 104 -16.54 -7.21 4.47
C ASP A 104 -15.54 -8.32 4.13
N TRP A 105 -14.74 -8.73 5.12
CA TRP A 105 -13.74 -9.77 4.97
C TRP A 105 -14.37 -11.15 4.76
N GLU A 106 -15.52 -11.41 5.39
CA GLU A 106 -16.28 -12.65 5.21
C GLU A 106 -16.94 -12.71 3.82
N LYS A 107 -17.60 -11.63 3.41
CA LYS A 107 -18.26 -11.51 2.10
C LYS A 107 -17.28 -11.69 0.94
N GLU A 108 -16.10 -11.07 1.01
CA GLU A 108 -15.08 -11.25 -0.02
C GLU A 108 -14.46 -12.66 0.00
N LEU A 109 -14.28 -13.26 1.18
CA LEU A 109 -13.79 -14.64 1.28
C LEU A 109 -14.78 -15.65 0.68
N GLU A 110 -16.07 -15.41 0.90
CA GLU A 110 -17.17 -16.18 0.32
C GLU A 110 -17.20 -16.01 -1.21
N ARG A 111 -17.10 -14.79 -1.72
CA ARG A 111 -17.00 -14.52 -3.17
C ARG A 111 -15.85 -15.29 -3.82
N LEU A 112 -14.70 -15.35 -3.15
CA LEU A 112 -13.54 -16.09 -3.62
C LEU A 112 -13.75 -17.61 -3.61
N GLY A 113 -14.70 -18.13 -2.81
CA GLY A 113 -14.94 -19.58 -2.69
C GLY A 113 -13.77 -20.32 -2.04
N ALA A 114 -12.98 -19.64 -1.20
CA ALA A 114 -11.74 -20.15 -0.63
C ALA A 114 -11.99 -21.15 0.53
N ALA A 115 -12.45 -22.35 0.20
CA ALA A 115 -12.68 -23.41 1.18
C ALA A 115 -11.39 -23.75 1.97
N GLY A 116 -11.51 -23.95 3.28
CA GLY A 116 -10.36 -24.21 4.16
C GLY A 116 -9.64 -22.96 4.66
N TRP A 117 -10.17 -21.78 4.36
CA TRP A 117 -9.75 -20.51 4.93
C TRP A 117 -10.84 -19.92 5.83
N ARG A 118 -10.44 -19.09 6.79
CA ARG A 118 -11.35 -18.35 7.68
C ARG A 118 -10.86 -16.93 7.89
N VAL A 119 -11.78 -16.04 8.24
CA VAL A 119 -11.44 -14.73 8.79
C VAL A 119 -10.99 -14.89 10.25
N SER A 120 -9.92 -14.20 10.62
CA SER A 120 -9.38 -14.16 11.98
C SER A 120 -9.35 -12.73 12.49
N ALA A 121 -9.93 -12.52 13.68
CA ALA A 121 -9.91 -11.26 14.42
C ALA A 121 -8.69 -11.14 15.35
N VAL A 122 -7.66 -11.97 15.14
CA VAL A 122 -6.46 -12.00 15.99
C VAL A 122 -5.73 -10.65 16.09
N ASN A 123 -5.88 -9.79 15.07
CA ASN A 123 -5.27 -8.47 15.01
C ASN A 123 -6.30 -7.33 15.15
N GLU A 124 -7.50 -7.58 15.66
CA GLU A 124 -8.57 -6.58 15.76
C GLU A 124 -8.15 -5.33 16.54
N ARG A 125 -7.32 -5.53 17.58
CA ARG A 125 -6.75 -4.47 18.42
C ARG A 125 -5.35 -4.04 17.99
N PHE A 126 -4.87 -4.53 16.83
CA PHE A 126 -3.52 -4.27 16.31
C PHE A 126 -2.36 -4.79 17.17
N ASP A 127 -2.64 -5.69 18.12
CA ASP A 127 -1.63 -6.25 19.05
C ASP A 127 -0.54 -7.06 18.34
N MET A 128 -0.85 -7.71 17.19
CA MET A 128 0.14 -8.46 16.43
C MET A 128 1.01 -7.51 15.61
N ALA A 129 0.39 -6.69 14.76
CA ALA A 129 1.09 -5.72 13.93
C ALA A 129 0.19 -4.50 13.63
N PRO A 130 0.62 -3.28 13.97
CA PRO A 130 -0.14 -2.07 13.67
C PRO A 130 -0.15 -1.71 12.17
N SER A 131 0.70 -2.35 11.38
CA SER A 131 0.72 -2.19 9.92
C SER A 131 -0.21 -3.16 9.19
N LEU A 132 -0.75 -4.18 9.87
CA LEU A 132 -1.70 -5.13 9.29
C LEU A 132 -3.15 -4.69 9.55
N PRO A 133 -4.11 -5.16 8.73
CA PRO A 133 -5.52 -4.91 8.97
C PRO A 133 -6.01 -5.60 10.25
N ARG A 134 -7.19 -5.16 10.73
CA ARG A 134 -7.87 -5.73 11.91
C ARG A 134 -8.18 -7.22 11.74
N TYR A 135 -8.57 -7.59 10.53
CA TYR A 135 -8.98 -8.94 10.17
C TYR A 135 -8.04 -9.52 9.11
N LEU A 136 -7.79 -10.83 9.16
CA LEU A 136 -6.88 -11.53 8.26
C LEU A 136 -7.48 -12.86 7.82
N TRP A 137 -7.21 -13.28 6.60
CA TRP A 137 -7.55 -14.63 6.16
C TRP A 137 -6.42 -15.61 6.46
N VAL A 138 -6.76 -16.64 7.22
CA VAL A 138 -5.84 -17.68 7.70
C VAL A 138 -6.43 -19.07 7.46
N PRO A 139 -5.62 -20.14 7.38
CA PRO A 139 -6.17 -21.49 7.22
C PRO A 139 -7.10 -21.84 8.38
N SER A 140 -8.21 -22.52 8.10
CA SER A 140 -9.20 -22.87 9.13
C SER A 140 -8.63 -23.75 10.24
N GLY A 141 -7.63 -24.58 9.92
CA GLY A 141 -6.92 -25.42 10.90
C GLY A 141 -5.86 -24.70 11.73
N LEU A 142 -5.57 -23.42 11.44
CA LEU A 142 -4.62 -22.63 12.21
C LEU A 142 -5.38 -21.79 13.24
N LEU A 143 -5.08 -21.97 14.53
CA LEU A 143 -5.75 -21.25 15.60
C LEU A 143 -5.07 -19.90 15.90
N ASP A 144 -5.84 -18.94 16.41
CA ASP A 144 -5.34 -17.60 16.75
C ASP A 144 -4.24 -17.63 17.81
N HIS A 145 -4.30 -18.59 18.74
CA HIS A 145 -3.26 -18.77 19.75
C HIS A 145 -1.90 -19.20 19.14
N ASP A 146 -1.92 -19.97 18.05
CA ASP A 146 -0.72 -20.37 17.31
C ASP A 146 -0.18 -19.18 16.51
N LEU A 147 -1.06 -18.40 15.86
CA LEU A 147 -0.68 -17.16 15.18
C LEU A 147 0.03 -16.18 16.12
N LYS A 148 -0.43 -16.08 17.37
CA LYS A 148 0.19 -15.23 18.41
C LYS A 148 1.60 -15.65 18.80
N ARG A 149 1.94 -16.94 18.69
CA ARG A 149 3.31 -17.43 18.94
C ARG A 149 4.24 -17.14 17.76
N THR A 150 3.69 -17.10 16.55
CA THR A 150 4.48 -17.12 15.31
C THR A 150 4.83 -15.74 14.78
N PHE A 151 4.00 -14.71 15.01
CA PHE A 151 4.22 -13.38 14.42
C PHE A 151 5.56 -12.76 14.81
N ALA A 152 6.08 -13.06 16.00
CA ALA A 152 7.32 -12.47 16.50
C ALA A 152 8.52 -12.82 15.61
N HIS A 153 8.42 -13.92 14.86
CA HIS A 153 9.45 -14.39 13.95
C HIS A 153 9.41 -13.72 12.57
N PHE A 154 8.35 -12.97 12.23
CA PHE A 154 8.26 -12.23 10.98
C PHE A 154 8.78 -10.81 11.16
N GLN A 155 9.43 -10.27 10.14
CA GLN A 155 9.77 -8.85 10.07
C GLN A 155 8.50 -8.02 10.16
N GLU A 156 8.53 -6.94 10.94
CA GLU A 156 7.34 -6.12 11.29
C GLU A 156 6.14 -6.92 11.85
N ARG A 157 6.36 -8.18 12.26
CA ARG A 157 5.33 -9.11 12.75
C ARG A 157 4.25 -9.45 11.72
N ARG A 158 4.56 -9.32 10.43
CA ARG A 158 3.60 -9.51 9.33
C ARG A 158 3.61 -10.95 8.84
N VAL A 159 2.77 -11.76 9.48
CA VAL A 159 2.60 -13.19 9.20
C VAL A 159 2.11 -13.46 7.78
N ALA A 160 2.34 -14.69 7.33
CA ALA A 160 1.74 -15.20 6.11
C ALA A 160 0.20 -15.22 6.21
N ARG A 161 -0.45 -14.60 5.23
CA ARG A 161 -1.91 -14.52 5.11
C ARG A 161 -2.35 -14.73 3.67
N LEU A 162 -3.59 -15.15 3.47
CA LEU A 162 -4.19 -15.21 2.13
C LEU A 162 -4.44 -13.79 1.62
N CYS A 163 -4.04 -13.56 0.37
CA CYS A 163 -4.40 -12.38 -0.40
C CYS A 163 -5.46 -12.73 -1.45
N TRP A 164 -5.35 -13.90 -2.09
CA TRP A 164 -6.28 -14.28 -3.15
C TRP A 164 -6.34 -15.80 -3.33
N HIS A 165 -7.51 -16.29 -3.73
CA HIS A 165 -7.73 -17.66 -4.13
C HIS A 165 -8.11 -17.73 -5.61
N HIS A 166 -7.40 -18.56 -6.36
CA HIS A 166 -7.71 -18.83 -7.76
C HIS A 166 -8.79 -19.93 -7.82
N PRO A 167 -9.86 -19.79 -8.62
CA PRO A 167 -10.93 -20.79 -8.74
C PRO A 167 -10.45 -22.22 -9.08
N GLY A 168 -9.32 -22.33 -9.78
CA GLY A 168 -8.60 -23.58 -10.05
C GLY A 168 -7.80 -24.18 -8.89
N GLY A 169 -7.95 -23.70 -7.64
CA GLY A 169 -7.35 -24.29 -6.45
C GLY A 169 -6.04 -23.65 -5.95
N GLY A 170 -5.53 -22.62 -6.65
CA GLY A 170 -4.30 -21.92 -6.27
C GLY A 170 -4.52 -20.91 -5.13
N HIS A 171 -3.51 -20.69 -4.30
CA HIS A 171 -3.55 -19.67 -3.25
C HIS A 171 -2.37 -18.71 -3.40
N LEU A 172 -2.67 -17.42 -3.36
CA LEU A 172 -1.68 -16.35 -3.31
C LEU A 172 -1.56 -15.85 -1.88
N LEU A 173 -0.36 -15.95 -1.33
CA LEU A 173 -0.07 -15.54 0.04
C LEU A 173 0.92 -14.41 0.09
N ARG A 174 0.80 -13.58 1.13
CA ARG A 174 1.72 -12.49 1.40
C ARG A 174 2.21 -12.55 2.83
N ALA A 175 3.52 -12.38 2.99
CA ALA A 175 4.22 -12.42 4.26
C ALA A 175 5.43 -11.51 4.19
N ALA A 176 5.83 -10.95 5.32
CA ALA A 176 7.14 -10.36 5.48
C ALA A 176 8.24 -11.42 5.52
N GLY A 177 9.49 -10.98 5.42
CA GLY A 177 10.65 -11.85 5.59
C GLY A 177 10.70 -12.45 6.99
N PHE A 178 11.34 -13.61 7.13
CA PHE A 178 11.61 -14.20 8.43
C PHE A 178 12.77 -13.46 9.12
N GLN A 179 12.70 -13.29 10.44
CA GLN A 179 13.77 -12.67 11.21
C GLN A 179 14.96 -13.63 11.31
N PRO A 180 16.16 -13.27 10.80
CA PRO A 180 17.30 -14.18 10.76
C PRO A 180 17.78 -14.63 12.14
N ALA A 181 17.57 -13.81 13.16
CA ALA A 181 17.98 -14.07 14.54
C ALA A 181 16.93 -14.87 15.35
N SER A 182 15.81 -15.22 14.73
CA SER A 182 14.75 -15.93 15.45
C SER A 182 14.93 -17.45 15.29
N GLU A 183 14.97 -18.17 16.41
CA GLU A 183 15.03 -19.63 16.46
C GLU A 183 13.64 -20.16 16.84
N PRO A 184 12.73 -20.38 15.87
CA PRO A 184 11.41 -20.89 16.18
C PRO A 184 11.52 -22.32 16.73
N GLY A 185 10.81 -22.61 17.82
CA GLY A 185 10.65 -23.97 18.30
C GLY A 185 9.88 -24.82 17.28
N SER A 186 9.97 -26.15 17.39
CA SER A 186 9.22 -27.05 16.49
C SER A 186 7.70 -26.85 16.52
N GLU A 187 7.17 -26.33 17.63
CA GLU A 187 5.76 -25.94 17.76
C GLU A 187 5.47 -24.63 17.03
N ASP A 188 6.41 -23.68 17.05
CA ASP A 188 6.33 -22.37 16.40
C ASP A 188 6.50 -22.44 14.89
N VAL A 189 6.73 -23.62 14.31
CA VAL A 189 6.66 -23.89 12.84
C VAL A 189 5.59 -24.91 12.48
N ARG A 190 4.81 -25.40 13.46
CA ARG A 190 3.70 -26.34 13.21
C ARG A 190 2.63 -25.70 12.32
N TRP A 191 2.45 -24.38 12.45
CA TRP A 191 1.56 -23.59 11.61
C TRP A 191 1.77 -23.92 10.13
N CYS A 192 3.00 -23.98 9.60
CA CYS A 192 3.31 -24.29 8.20
C CYS A 192 2.59 -25.54 7.64
N ARG A 193 2.22 -26.49 8.49
CA ARG A 193 1.51 -27.73 8.10
C ARG A 193 0.00 -27.55 7.94
N CYS A 194 -0.56 -26.46 8.46
CA CYS A 194 -1.99 -26.13 8.35
C CYS A 194 -2.34 -25.46 7.01
N TRP A 195 -1.35 -25.12 6.19
CA TRP A 195 -1.58 -24.53 4.86
C TRP A 195 -2.23 -25.54 3.91
N PRO A 196 -3.37 -25.21 3.26
CA PRO A 196 -4.00 -26.10 2.31
C PRO A 196 -3.13 -26.34 1.06
N GLY A 197 -2.85 -27.59 0.71
CA GLY A 197 -2.13 -27.96 -0.52
C GLY A 197 -0.68 -27.46 -0.60
N ASP A 198 -0.23 -27.10 -1.81
CA ASP A 198 1.11 -26.56 -2.08
C ASP A 198 1.29 -25.08 -1.66
N ALA A 199 0.35 -24.52 -0.90
CA ALA A 199 0.28 -23.11 -0.50
C ALA A 199 1.35 -22.68 0.50
N ALA A 200 2.52 -23.33 0.56
CA ALA A 200 3.64 -22.79 1.31
C ALA A 200 4.03 -21.42 0.70
N PRO A 201 4.10 -20.33 1.50
CA PRO A 201 4.54 -19.03 1.02
C PRO A 201 5.86 -19.16 0.26
N TRP A 202 6.03 -18.42 -0.84
CA TRP A 202 7.29 -18.42 -1.59
C TRP A 202 8.49 -18.07 -0.71
N SER A 203 8.31 -17.26 0.36
CA SER A 203 9.36 -17.01 1.35
C SER A 203 9.60 -18.18 2.31
N CYS A 204 8.61 -19.03 2.57
CA CYS A 204 8.73 -20.20 3.45
C CYS A 204 9.39 -21.39 2.76
N LYS A 205 9.28 -21.53 1.43
CA LYS A 205 10.10 -22.50 0.67
C LYS A 205 11.60 -22.16 0.71
N VAL A 206 11.96 -20.95 1.12
CA VAL A 206 13.36 -20.47 1.23
C VAL A 206 13.92 -20.65 2.66
N GLY A 207 13.12 -21.06 3.65
CA GLY A 207 13.49 -20.93 5.07
C GLY A 207 13.14 -22.10 6.00
N ALA A 208 13.01 -23.34 5.51
CA ALA A 208 12.87 -24.49 6.42
C ALA A 208 14.24 -25.02 6.89
N PRO A 209 14.51 -25.14 8.21
CA PRO A 209 15.75 -25.71 8.70
C PRO A 209 15.77 -27.22 8.44
N GLY A 210 16.70 -27.67 7.59
CA GLY A 210 16.94 -29.09 7.28
C GLY A 210 16.83 -29.48 5.81
N GLY A 211 16.40 -28.59 4.92
CA GLY A 211 16.42 -28.81 3.47
C GLY A 211 17.70 -28.28 2.84
N GLY A 212 18.70 -29.14 2.65
CA GLY A 212 19.83 -28.82 1.78
C GLY A 212 19.34 -28.39 0.39
N TRP A 213 19.97 -27.35 -0.17
CA TRP A 213 19.69 -26.82 -1.50
C TRP A 213 19.84 -27.94 -2.55
N LYS A 214 18.75 -28.57 -2.95
CA LYS A 214 18.70 -29.45 -4.13
C LYS A 214 17.43 -29.13 -4.90
N GLY A 215 17.55 -28.27 -5.91
CA GLY A 215 16.42 -28.06 -6.81
C GLY A 215 16.36 -26.75 -7.58
N MET A 216 17.46 -26.07 -7.87
CA MET A 216 17.48 -25.07 -8.95
C MET A 216 18.78 -25.22 -9.72
N GLY A 217 18.70 -25.86 -10.87
CA GLY A 217 19.84 -26.02 -11.75
C GLY A 217 19.63 -27.07 -12.81
N LYS A 218 18.62 -26.90 -13.68
CA LYS A 218 18.63 -27.22 -15.12
C LYS A 218 17.46 -26.48 -15.78
N GLY A 219 17.68 -25.30 -16.36
CA GLY A 219 16.64 -24.72 -17.24
C GLY A 219 16.72 -23.24 -17.59
N PHE A 220 17.28 -22.38 -16.74
CA PHE A 220 17.35 -20.95 -17.02
C PHE A 220 18.80 -20.47 -17.12
N PRO A 221 19.15 -19.65 -18.14
CA PRO A 221 20.46 -19.03 -18.20
C PRO A 221 20.66 -18.16 -16.94
N PRO A 222 21.86 -18.17 -16.33
CA PRO A 222 22.11 -17.40 -15.13
C PRO A 222 21.94 -15.91 -15.43
N SER A 223 20.98 -15.28 -14.74
CA SER A 223 20.89 -13.82 -14.71
C SER A 223 22.19 -13.27 -14.07
N PRO A 224 22.84 -12.26 -14.65
CA PRO A 224 24.09 -11.70 -14.14
C PRO A 224 23.93 -10.87 -12.85
N ALA A 225 22.72 -10.75 -12.31
CA ALA A 225 22.46 -10.01 -11.08
C ALA A 225 22.36 -10.95 -9.87
N PRO A 226 22.98 -10.61 -8.71
CA PRO A 226 22.75 -11.36 -7.48
C PRO A 226 21.25 -11.35 -7.14
N PRO A 227 20.70 -12.45 -6.57
CA PRO A 227 19.31 -12.48 -6.16
C PRO A 227 19.06 -11.34 -5.18
N ARG A 228 18.12 -10.44 -5.51
CA ARG A 228 17.70 -9.39 -4.57
C ARG A 228 17.17 -10.06 -3.30
N PRO A 229 17.60 -9.63 -2.10
CA PRO A 229 17.01 -10.14 -0.87
C PRO A 229 15.51 -9.88 -0.89
N PRO A 230 14.68 -10.79 -0.35
CA PRO A 230 13.24 -10.57 -0.23
C PRO A 230 13.00 -9.26 0.52
N GLU A 231 12.00 -8.49 0.07
CA GLU A 231 11.62 -7.25 0.74
C GLU A 231 11.30 -7.56 2.22
N PRO A 232 11.93 -6.86 3.19
CA PRO A 232 11.75 -7.20 4.59
C PRO A 232 10.32 -6.94 5.08
N SER A 233 9.59 -6.01 4.47
CA SER A 233 8.34 -5.45 4.99
C SER A 233 7.05 -6.04 4.39
N ASP A 234 7.09 -6.55 3.16
CA ASP A 234 5.92 -6.94 2.33
C ASP A 234 4.95 -5.81 1.92
N ARG A 235 5.29 -4.55 2.22
CA ARG A 235 4.37 -3.40 2.13
C ARG A 235 4.50 -2.63 0.83
N ASP A 236 5.50 -2.92 -0.02
CA ASP A 236 5.70 -2.28 -1.31
C ASP A 236 5.50 -3.24 -2.49
N LEU A 237 6.56 -3.92 -2.93
CA LEU A 237 6.56 -4.69 -4.17
C LEU A 237 5.61 -5.89 -4.08
N ASN A 238 5.46 -6.47 -2.88
CA ASN A 238 4.52 -7.56 -2.67
C ASN A 238 3.06 -7.11 -2.86
N CYS A 239 2.71 -5.87 -2.49
CA CYS A 239 1.38 -5.30 -2.77
C CYS A 239 1.14 -5.16 -4.27
N LEU A 240 2.14 -4.64 -4.99
CA LEU A 240 2.10 -4.49 -6.44
C LEU A 240 1.91 -5.84 -7.14
N LEU A 241 2.74 -6.82 -6.81
CA LEU A 241 2.66 -8.15 -7.41
C LEU A 241 1.33 -8.82 -7.08
N ALA A 242 0.88 -8.73 -5.83
CA ALA A 242 -0.39 -9.33 -5.43
C ALA A 242 -1.58 -8.69 -6.15
N SER A 243 -1.56 -7.38 -6.37
CA SER A 243 -2.61 -6.67 -7.10
C SER A 243 -2.61 -7.02 -8.59
N LEU A 244 -1.44 -7.08 -9.23
CA LEU A 244 -1.35 -7.43 -10.65
C LEU A 244 -1.76 -8.89 -10.94
N VAL A 245 -1.39 -9.83 -10.07
CA VAL A 245 -1.84 -11.23 -10.21
C VAL A 245 -3.36 -11.31 -10.17
N GLN A 246 -4.00 -10.54 -9.29
CA GLN A 246 -5.46 -10.50 -9.19
C GLN A 246 -6.12 -9.81 -10.38
N LEU A 247 -5.55 -8.72 -10.89
CA LEU A 247 -6.04 -8.11 -12.13
C LEU A 247 -5.99 -9.06 -13.33
N LEU A 248 -4.96 -9.91 -13.39
CA LEU A 248 -4.80 -10.90 -14.46
C LEU A 248 -5.70 -12.12 -14.27
N GLY A 249 -6.01 -12.49 -13.02
CA GLY A 249 -6.66 -13.77 -12.69
C GLY A 249 -8.12 -13.66 -12.23
N ASP A 250 -8.58 -12.49 -11.80
CA ASP A 250 -9.91 -12.27 -11.23
C ASP A 250 -10.70 -11.24 -12.05
N PRO A 251 -11.76 -11.65 -12.78
CA PRO A 251 -12.63 -10.73 -13.50
C PRO A 251 -13.28 -9.66 -12.60
N HIS A 252 -13.57 -9.99 -11.33
CA HIS A 252 -14.18 -9.02 -10.42
C HIS A 252 -13.24 -7.83 -10.17
N ALA A 253 -11.93 -8.07 -10.04
CA ALA A 253 -10.92 -7.04 -9.85
C ALA A 253 -10.80 -6.05 -11.02
N ARG A 254 -11.37 -6.38 -12.19
CA ARG A 254 -11.39 -5.54 -13.39
C ARG A 254 -12.67 -4.70 -13.54
N SER A 255 -13.64 -4.88 -12.65
CA SER A 255 -14.75 -3.94 -12.48
C SER A 255 -14.30 -2.71 -11.67
N LEU A 256 -14.96 -1.56 -11.83
CA LEU A 256 -14.63 -0.37 -11.03
C LEU A 256 -14.75 -0.63 -9.51
N PRO A 257 -15.84 -1.24 -9.00
CA PRO A 257 -15.96 -1.53 -7.56
C PRO A 257 -14.93 -2.56 -7.09
N GLY A 258 -14.70 -3.63 -7.87
CA GLY A 258 -13.71 -4.64 -7.51
C GLY A 258 -12.28 -4.11 -7.55
N PHE A 259 -11.96 -3.18 -8.46
CA PHE A 259 -10.68 -2.48 -8.47
C PHE A 259 -10.50 -1.59 -7.24
N GLN A 260 -11.54 -0.85 -6.86
CA GLN A 260 -11.53 -0.03 -5.64
C GLN A 260 -11.34 -0.91 -4.39
N SER A 261 -12.08 -2.02 -4.28
CA SER A 261 -11.92 -3.02 -3.22
C SER A 261 -10.53 -3.66 -3.20
N LEU A 262 -9.94 -3.95 -4.37
CA LEU A 262 -8.57 -4.44 -4.48
C LEU A 262 -7.56 -3.42 -3.93
N VAL A 263 -7.68 -2.15 -4.32
CA VAL A 263 -6.82 -1.07 -3.82
C VAL A 263 -6.97 -0.93 -2.31
N GLN A 264 -8.21 -0.90 -1.84
CA GLN A 264 -8.51 -0.80 -0.42
C GLN A 264 -7.90 -1.96 0.38
N ARG A 265 -8.07 -3.21 -0.07
CA ARG A 265 -7.56 -4.37 0.66
C ARG A 265 -6.04 -4.51 0.59
N GLU A 266 -5.45 -4.44 -0.61
CA GLU A 266 -4.03 -4.77 -0.82
C GLU A 266 -3.08 -3.62 -0.54
N TRP A 267 -3.56 -2.38 -0.57
CA TRP A 267 -2.75 -1.18 -0.33
C TRP A 267 -3.14 -0.47 0.96
N VAL A 268 -4.41 -0.15 1.16
CA VAL A 268 -4.84 0.66 2.33
C VAL A 268 -4.85 -0.19 3.59
N ALA A 269 -5.74 -1.18 3.67
CA ALA A 269 -5.91 -2.06 4.83
C ALA A 269 -4.64 -2.88 5.12
N ALA A 270 -3.97 -3.33 4.07
CA ALA A 270 -2.67 -4.00 4.13
C ALA A 270 -1.50 -3.11 4.59
N GLY A 271 -1.72 -1.80 4.71
CA GLY A 271 -0.79 -0.86 5.32
C GLY A 271 0.35 -0.38 4.42
N HIS A 272 0.18 -0.25 3.11
CA HIS A 272 1.17 0.44 2.27
C HIS A 272 1.42 1.85 2.82
N PRO A 273 2.68 2.25 3.10
CA PRO A 273 2.98 3.51 3.77
C PRO A 273 2.88 4.70 2.81
N PHE A 274 1.68 5.01 2.30
CA PHE A 274 1.41 6.14 1.40
C PHE A 274 2.03 7.45 1.89
N PRO A 275 1.91 7.86 3.17
CA PRO A 275 2.48 9.13 3.61
C PRO A 275 4.00 9.20 3.50
N CYS A 276 4.71 8.08 3.75
CA CYS A 276 6.16 8.01 3.59
C CYS A 276 6.56 7.93 2.11
N ARG A 277 5.86 7.10 1.31
CA ARG A 277 6.19 6.84 -0.10
C ARG A 277 5.92 8.04 -1.00
N LEU A 278 4.87 8.81 -0.68
CA LEU A 278 4.53 10.05 -1.36
C LEU A 278 5.27 11.26 -0.78
N GLY A 279 6.04 11.12 0.31
CA GLY A 279 6.73 12.23 0.97
C GLY A 279 5.76 13.28 1.55
N LEU A 280 4.57 12.85 2.00
CA LEU A 280 3.56 13.74 2.59
C LEU A 280 3.92 14.15 4.01
N LEU A 281 4.64 13.30 4.75
CA LEU A 281 5.11 13.61 6.10
C LEU A 281 6.54 14.14 6.07
N ARG A 282 6.80 15.16 6.90
CA ARG A 282 8.13 15.72 7.11
C ARG A 282 9.04 14.67 7.76
N ARG A 283 10.07 14.20 7.04
CA ARG A 283 11.15 13.37 7.60
C ARG A 283 12.51 13.85 7.12
N ASP A 284 13.49 13.75 8.03
CA ASP A 284 14.90 14.08 7.80
C ASP A 284 15.62 13.13 6.81
N THR A 285 14.94 12.13 6.26
CA THR A 285 15.52 11.11 5.37
C THR A 285 14.73 10.96 4.06
N PRO A 286 15.19 11.53 2.93
CA PRO A 286 14.56 11.39 1.61
C PRO A 286 14.66 9.97 1.01
N ARG A 287 15.20 9.00 1.75
CA ARG A 287 15.48 7.63 1.27
C ARG A 287 14.26 6.73 1.18
N GLU A 288 13.11 7.16 1.68
CA GLU A 288 11.90 6.32 1.75
C GLU A 288 10.85 6.66 0.67
N GLU A 289 11.01 7.76 -0.06
CA GLU A 289 10.11 8.11 -1.16
C GLU A 289 10.27 7.12 -2.32
N SER A 290 9.16 6.58 -2.82
CA SER A 290 9.18 5.64 -3.94
C SER A 290 7.82 5.59 -4.63
N PRO A 291 7.75 5.68 -5.98
CA PRO A 291 6.50 5.74 -6.73
C PRO A 291 5.86 4.35 -6.93
N VAL A 292 5.84 3.49 -5.90
CA VAL A 292 5.40 2.09 -6.01
C VAL A 292 3.93 2.00 -6.43
N PHE A 293 3.07 2.82 -5.83
CA PHE A 293 1.65 2.87 -6.21
C PHE A 293 1.46 3.42 -7.63
N LEU A 294 2.24 4.44 -8.03
CA LEU A 294 2.21 4.96 -9.41
C LEU A 294 2.67 3.90 -10.42
N LEU A 295 3.65 3.07 -10.07
CA LEU A 295 4.08 1.95 -10.90
C LEU A 295 2.95 0.91 -11.06
N PHE A 296 2.19 0.63 -10.00
CA PHE A 296 1.00 -0.21 -10.08
C PHE A 296 -0.07 0.37 -11.02
N LEU A 297 -0.33 1.68 -10.92
CA LEU A 297 -1.27 2.36 -11.83
C LEU A 297 -0.77 2.34 -13.29
N ASP A 298 0.52 2.55 -13.53
CA ASP A 298 1.10 2.44 -14.86
C ASP A 298 0.95 1.02 -15.42
N CYS A 299 1.27 0.00 -14.63
CA CYS A 299 1.08 -1.41 -15.03
C CYS A 299 -0.40 -1.72 -15.34
N THR A 300 -1.32 -1.20 -14.52
CA THR A 300 -2.77 -1.32 -14.76
C THR A 300 -3.17 -0.66 -16.08
N TRP A 301 -2.64 0.54 -16.36
CA TRP A 301 -2.84 1.23 -17.63
C TRP A 301 -2.27 0.46 -18.83
N GLN A 302 -1.11 -0.18 -18.70
CA GLN A 302 -0.59 -1.05 -19.77
C GLN A 302 -1.51 -2.25 -20.03
N LEU A 303 -2.14 -2.83 -18.99
CA LEU A 303 -3.10 -3.92 -19.15
C LEU A 303 -4.39 -3.44 -19.81
N LEU A 304 -4.92 -2.29 -19.39
CA LEU A 304 -6.08 -1.62 -20.01
C LEU A 304 -5.86 -1.40 -21.51
N ARG A 305 -4.66 -0.95 -21.90
CA ARG A 305 -4.32 -0.73 -23.32
C ARG A 305 -4.22 -2.00 -24.14
N GLN A 306 -3.75 -3.09 -23.54
CA GLN A 306 -3.62 -4.37 -24.22
C GLN A 306 -4.98 -5.09 -24.32
N PHE A 307 -5.83 -4.94 -23.32
CA PHE A 307 -7.11 -5.64 -23.21
C PHE A 307 -8.25 -4.66 -22.84
N PRO A 308 -8.64 -3.74 -23.74
CA PRO A 308 -9.59 -2.68 -23.39
C PRO A 308 -11.02 -3.18 -23.12
N ALA A 309 -11.43 -4.31 -23.68
CA ALA A 309 -12.75 -4.90 -23.45
C ALA A 309 -12.86 -5.68 -22.12
N ASP A 310 -11.73 -5.92 -21.47
CA ASP A 310 -11.59 -6.79 -20.32
C ASP A 310 -11.73 -6.05 -18.99
N PHE A 311 -11.81 -4.72 -19.02
CA PHE A 311 -11.91 -3.83 -17.87
C PHE A 311 -13.16 -2.95 -17.97
N GLY A 312 -13.81 -2.73 -16.85
CA GLY A 312 -15.05 -1.94 -16.74
C GLY A 312 -14.84 -0.45 -16.46
N PHE A 313 -13.62 0.07 -16.58
CA PHE A 313 -13.24 1.46 -16.29
C PHE A 313 -12.19 2.00 -17.27
#